data_AF-A0A7Y8GEN2-F1
#
_entry.id   AF-A0A7Y8GEN2-F1
#
_cell.length_a   1.000
_cell.length_b   1.000
_cell.length_c   1.000
_cell.angle_alpha   90.00
_cell.angle_beta   90.00
_cell.angle_gamma   90.00
#
_symmetry.space_group_name_H-M   'P 1'
#
loop_
_entity.id
_entity.type
_entity.pdbx_description
1 polymer ?
#
loop_
_entity_poly.entity_id
_entity_poly.type
_entity_poly.pdbx_seq_one_letter_code
_entity_poly.pdbx_strand_id
1 'polypeptide(L)'
;MKKPLLYRSVNTRTHGVHHGSCFAYRYERHTKSAKRSLSTRASMHSHQRHGFDYTPLFRFLLSKVGQPWDKVFSEANARLDRPEPVFWMVALHENDKDEYVRIGESSYYSGLWVDEAGLLQKVSPQLTPEQMKPSCDCCTHTFNGVVFPQALPCKP
;
A
#
# COMPACT_ATOMS: atom_id res chain seq x y z
N MET A 1 -7.10 -27.61 2.50
CA MET A 1 -7.78 -26.33 2.19
C MET A 1 -6.73 -25.33 1.71
N LYS A 2 -6.95 -24.60 0.61
CA LYS A 2 -6.00 -23.57 0.14
C LYS A 2 -6.15 -22.31 1.00
N LYS A 3 -5.05 -21.77 1.52
CA LYS A 3 -5.05 -20.49 2.23
C LYS A 3 -5.40 -19.36 1.25
N PRO A 4 -6.17 -18.34 1.66
CA PRO A 4 -6.58 -17.25 0.76
C PRO A 4 -5.38 -16.39 0.33
N LEU A 5 -5.44 -15.75 -0.83
CA LEU A 5 -4.39 -14.81 -1.28
C LEU A 5 -4.35 -13.57 -0.37
N LEU A 6 -3.18 -12.92 -0.30
CA LEU A 6 -2.99 -11.69 0.50
C LEU A 6 -3.14 -10.40 -0.30
N TYR A 7 -3.65 -10.50 -1.52
CA TYR A 7 -3.93 -9.38 -2.40
C TYR A 7 -5.20 -9.67 -3.19
N ARG A 8 -5.84 -8.62 -3.70
CA ARG A 8 -7.01 -8.71 -4.59
C ARG A 8 -6.88 -7.70 -5.71
N SER A 9 -7.59 -7.91 -6.83
CA SER A 9 -7.73 -6.85 -7.82
C SER A 9 -8.51 -5.67 -7.22
N VAL A 10 -8.05 -4.45 -7.44
CA VAL A 10 -8.74 -3.23 -7.05
C VAL A 10 -10.12 -3.21 -7.71
N ASN A 11 -11.13 -2.81 -6.96
CA ASN A 11 -12.45 -2.57 -7.52
C ASN A 11 -12.42 -1.30 -8.37
N THR A 12 -12.37 -1.43 -9.68
CA THR A 12 -12.39 -0.31 -10.63
C THR A 12 -13.76 0.33 -10.81
N ARG A 13 -14.82 -0.27 -10.24
CA ARG A 13 -16.19 0.24 -10.34
C ARG A 13 -16.50 1.34 -9.31
N THR A 14 -15.66 1.53 -8.31
CA THR A 14 -15.86 2.57 -7.30
C THR A 14 -15.52 3.95 -7.88
N HIS A 15 -16.32 4.96 -7.54
CA HIS A 15 -16.09 6.33 -7.98
C HIS A 15 -14.76 6.89 -7.45
N GLY A 16 -14.01 7.62 -8.28
CA GLY A 16 -12.75 8.26 -7.88
C GLY A 16 -11.53 7.33 -7.78
N VAL A 17 -11.58 6.11 -8.34
CA VAL A 17 -10.42 5.21 -8.36
C VAL A 17 -9.39 5.74 -9.37
N HIS A 18 -8.29 6.29 -8.85
CA HIS A 18 -7.15 6.69 -9.65
C HIS A 18 -6.26 5.47 -9.95
N HIS A 19 -6.17 5.10 -11.22
CA HIS A 19 -5.06 4.26 -11.70
C HIS A 19 -3.90 5.18 -12.05
N GLY A 20 -2.67 4.73 -11.77
CA GLY A 20 -1.48 5.56 -11.87
C GLY A 20 -1.36 6.30 -13.20
N SER A 21 -0.57 7.36 -13.19
CA SER A 21 -0.66 8.36 -14.23
C SER A 21 -0.18 7.80 -15.58
N CYS A 22 -1.13 7.66 -16.52
CA CYS A 22 -0.90 7.28 -17.92
C CYS A 22 -0.05 8.31 -18.71
N PHE A 23 0.66 9.22 -18.03
CA PHE A 23 1.53 10.21 -18.66
C PHE A 23 2.77 9.58 -19.31
N ALA A 24 3.17 8.36 -18.92
CA ALA A 24 4.33 7.69 -19.51
C ALA A 24 4.24 7.58 -21.05
N TYR A 25 3.07 7.19 -21.58
CA TYR A 25 2.84 7.09 -23.02
C TYR A 25 2.89 8.45 -23.74
N ARG A 26 2.51 9.54 -23.05
CA ARG A 26 2.66 10.90 -23.58
C ARG A 26 4.13 11.19 -23.90
N TYR A 27 5.03 10.88 -22.96
CA TYR A 27 6.47 11.10 -23.16
C TYR A 27 7.06 10.16 -24.21
N GLU A 28 6.63 8.90 -24.24
CA GLU A 28 7.08 7.90 -25.21
C GLU A 28 6.80 8.31 -26.67
N ARG A 29 5.58 8.80 -26.95
CA ARG A 29 5.21 9.33 -28.29
C ARG A 29 6.00 10.56 -28.72
N HIS A 30 6.57 11.31 -27.78
CA HIS A 30 7.36 12.51 -28.08
C HIS A 30 8.82 12.22 -28.41
N THR A 31 9.27 10.97 -28.29
CA THR A 31 10.64 10.56 -28.66
C THR A 31 10.89 10.67 -30.16
N LYS A 32 12.15 10.94 -30.54
CA LYS A 32 12.55 11.04 -31.96
C LYS A 32 12.38 9.71 -32.70
N SER A 33 12.53 8.57 -32.02
CA SER A 33 12.30 7.23 -32.57
C SER A 33 10.82 7.01 -32.92
N ALA A 34 9.91 7.34 -31.99
CA ALA A 34 8.46 7.22 -32.22
C ALA A 34 7.97 8.12 -33.37
N LYS A 35 8.51 9.33 -33.53
CA LYS A 35 8.16 10.25 -34.62
C LYS A 35 8.65 9.79 -36.00
N ARG A 36 9.72 8.98 -36.06
CA ARG A 36 10.26 8.43 -37.32
C ARG A 36 9.55 7.15 -37.77
N SER A 37 8.73 6.56 -36.89
CA SER A 37 7.90 5.41 -37.21
C SER A 37 6.72 5.84 -38.10
N LEU A 38 6.52 5.14 -39.23
CA LEU A 38 5.34 5.31 -40.09
C LEU A 38 4.06 4.72 -39.47
N SER A 39 4.19 3.92 -38.41
CA SER A 39 3.03 3.44 -37.66
C SER A 39 2.43 4.58 -36.84
N THR A 40 1.23 5.00 -37.22
CA THR A 40 0.42 5.98 -36.47
C THR A 40 -0.22 5.37 -35.21
N ARG A 41 -0.11 4.05 -35.03
CA ARG A 41 -0.78 3.28 -33.96
C ARG A 41 0.22 2.32 -33.32
N ALA A 42 0.99 2.82 -32.34
CA ALA A 42 1.74 1.95 -31.45
C ALA A 42 0.80 1.26 -30.46
N SER A 43 1.16 0.04 -30.03
CA SER A 43 0.42 -0.66 -28.97
C SER A 43 0.50 0.14 -27.66
N MET A 44 -0.63 0.38 -27.01
CA MET A 44 -0.64 0.92 -25.65
C MET A 44 -0.16 -0.18 -24.69
N HIS A 45 1.12 -0.20 -24.38
CA HIS A 45 1.68 -1.17 -23.45
C HIS A 45 1.24 -0.83 -22.02
N SER A 46 0.50 -1.73 -21.36
CA SER A 46 0.19 -1.62 -19.93
C SER A 46 1.43 -2.01 -19.10
N HIS A 47 2.51 -1.24 -19.18
CA HIS A 47 3.70 -1.49 -18.36
C HIS A 47 3.43 -1.29 -16.86
N GLN A 48 2.39 -0.55 -16.53
CA GLN A 48 1.98 -0.29 -15.15
C GLN A 48 0.93 -1.32 -14.70
N ARG A 49 1.34 -2.25 -13.83
CA ARG A 49 0.44 -3.14 -13.10
C ARG A 49 -0.20 -2.40 -11.92
N HIS A 50 -0.89 -1.29 -12.21
CA HIS A 50 -1.77 -0.65 -11.24
C HIS A 50 -3.03 -1.49 -11.09
N GLY A 51 -3.55 -1.63 -9.86
CA GLY A 51 -4.83 -2.32 -9.64
C GLY A 51 -4.77 -3.58 -8.79
N PHE A 52 -3.76 -3.75 -7.92
CA PHE A 52 -3.85 -4.69 -6.80
C PHE A 52 -4.00 -3.94 -5.47
N ASP A 53 -4.86 -4.48 -4.63
CA ASP A 53 -5.14 -4.04 -3.28
C ASP A 53 -4.53 -5.04 -2.30
N TYR A 54 -3.51 -4.57 -1.59
CA TYR A 54 -2.74 -5.30 -0.59
C TYR A 54 -3.27 -5.11 0.83
N THR A 55 -4.45 -4.52 1.03
CA THR A 55 -5.09 -4.44 2.35
C THR A 55 -5.20 -5.78 3.09
N PRO A 56 -5.41 -6.95 2.43
CA PRO A 56 -5.38 -8.23 3.14
C PRO A 56 -4.00 -8.58 3.69
N LEU A 57 -2.92 -8.20 3.00
CA LEU A 57 -1.53 -8.37 3.47
C LEU A 57 -1.29 -7.58 4.76
N PHE A 58 -1.66 -6.29 4.79
CA PHE A 58 -1.40 -5.44 5.95
C PHE A 58 -2.15 -5.94 7.19
N ARG A 59 -3.42 -6.35 7.01
CA ARG A 59 -4.19 -6.97 8.09
C ARG A 59 -3.57 -8.28 8.58
N PHE A 60 -3.08 -9.12 7.66
CA PHE A 60 -2.36 -10.34 8.01
C PHE A 60 -1.11 -10.04 8.83
N LEU A 61 -0.26 -9.12 8.39
CA LEU A 61 0.96 -8.75 9.11
C LEU A 61 0.66 -8.19 10.51
N LEU A 62 -0.36 -7.34 10.66
CA LEU A 62 -0.80 -6.83 11.96
C LEU A 62 -1.28 -7.95 12.90
N SER A 63 -1.95 -8.98 12.37
CA SER A 63 -2.37 -10.15 13.16
C SER A 63 -1.22 -11.07 13.57
N LYS A 64 -0.03 -10.88 12.99
CA LYS A 64 1.17 -11.70 13.17
C LYS A 64 2.25 -11.03 14.01
N VAL A 65 1.94 -9.88 14.61
CA VAL A 65 2.81 -9.22 15.58
C VAL A 65 3.10 -10.18 16.75
N GLY A 66 4.37 -10.29 17.14
CA GLY A 66 4.88 -11.23 18.14
C GLY A 66 5.27 -12.61 17.59
N GLN A 67 5.10 -12.88 16.28
CA GLN A 67 5.55 -14.12 15.64
C GLN A 67 6.92 -13.96 14.98
N PRO A 68 7.68 -15.06 14.78
CA PRO A 68 8.96 -15.03 14.09
C PRO A 68 8.80 -14.58 12.64
N TRP A 69 9.56 -13.55 12.27
CA TRP A 69 9.51 -12.87 10.99
C TRP A 69 9.71 -13.81 9.82
N ASP A 70 10.71 -14.70 9.88
CA ASP A 70 11.02 -15.62 8.77
C ASP A 70 9.84 -16.50 8.37
N LYS A 71 9.07 -16.99 9.36
CA LYS A 71 7.88 -17.81 9.10
C LYS A 71 6.75 -16.98 8.52
N VAL A 72 6.54 -15.77 9.04
CA VAL A 72 5.50 -14.84 8.57
C VAL A 72 5.80 -14.37 7.14
N PHE A 73 7.05 -14.00 6.87
CA PHE A 73 7.51 -13.57 5.55
C PHE A 73 7.40 -14.71 4.53
N SER A 74 7.86 -15.92 4.88
CA SER A 74 7.74 -17.10 4.00
C SER A 74 6.28 -17.42 3.68
N GLU A 75 5.39 -17.35 4.67
CA GLU A 75 3.96 -17.55 4.46
C GLU A 75 3.34 -16.44 3.60
N ALA A 76 3.72 -15.18 3.83
CA ALA A 76 3.22 -14.04 3.07
C ALA A 76 3.66 -14.11 1.62
N ASN A 77 4.97 -14.33 1.39
CA ASN A 77 5.56 -14.39 0.05
C ASN A 77 4.97 -15.53 -0.79
N ALA A 78 4.65 -16.67 -0.17
CA ALA A 78 3.98 -17.78 -0.86
C ALA A 78 2.54 -17.46 -1.31
N ARG A 79 1.92 -16.40 -0.76
CA ARG A 79 0.53 -15.99 -1.01
C ARG A 79 0.41 -14.67 -1.75
N LEU A 80 1.53 -14.03 -2.07
CA LEU A 80 1.62 -12.77 -2.79
C LEU A 80 2.07 -13.01 -4.22
N ASP A 81 1.72 -12.08 -5.11
CA ASP A 81 2.30 -12.01 -6.44
C ASP A 81 3.75 -11.48 -6.41
N ARG A 82 4.08 -10.70 -5.37
CA ARG A 82 5.29 -9.89 -5.25
C ARG A 82 5.71 -9.68 -3.79
N PRO A 83 7.01 -9.71 -3.47
CA PRO A 83 7.48 -9.49 -2.10
C PRO A 83 7.52 -8.02 -1.69
N GLU A 84 7.61 -7.08 -2.63
CA GLU A 84 7.83 -5.65 -2.34
C GLU A 84 6.77 -5.00 -1.42
N PRO A 85 5.45 -5.29 -1.55
CA PRO A 85 4.42 -4.70 -0.69
C PRO A 85 4.58 -4.99 0.79
N VAL A 86 5.32 -6.05 1.14
CA VAL A 86 5.63 -6.39 2.53
C VAL A 86 6.50 -5.30 3.18
N PHE A 87 7.50 -4.82 2.44
CA PHE A 87 8.46 -3.82 2.90
C PHE A 87 7.91 -2.40 2.89
N TRP A 88 6.69 -2.18 2.36
CA TRP A 88 6.01 -0.89 2.52
C TRP A 88 5.59 -0.64 3.96
N MET A 89 5.38 -1.70 4.75
CA MET A 89 4.91 -1.59 6.13
C MET A 89 5.91 -2.13 7.16
N VAL A 90 6.83 -3.00 6.73
CA VAL A 90 7.83 -3.64 7.60
C VAL A 90 9.22 -3.10 7.33
N ALA A 91 9.81 -2.45 8.33
CA ALA A 91 11.20 -2.01 8.34
C ALA A 91 12.12 -3.15 8.79
N LEU A 92 13.16 -3.43 7.99
CA LEU A 92 14.21 -4.38 8.36
C LEU A 92 15.34 -3.71 9.16
N HIS A 93 15.53 -2.42 8.94
CA HIS A 93 16.58 -1.63 9.58
C HIS A 93 15.97 -0.55 10.46
N GLU A 94 16.72 -0.13 11.48
CA GLU A 94 16.24 0.88 12.42
C GLU A 94 15.98 2.24 11.78
N ASN A 95 16.77 2.59 10.77
CA ASN A 95 16.65 3.86 10.05
C ASN A 95 15.39 3.94 9.17
N ASP A 96 14.80 2.79 8.83
CA ASP A 96 13.60 2.70 8.00
C ASP A 96 12.33 2.57 8.86
N LYS A 97 12.45 2.68 10.19
CA LYS A 97 11.32 2.57 11.13
C LYS A 97 10.43 3.82 11.02
N ASP A 98 9.30 3.65 10.36
CA ASP A 98 8.21 4.63 10.42
C ASP A 98 7.20 4.25 11.52
N GLU A 99 6.71 5.23 12.29
CA GLU A 99 5.69 4.98 13.32
C GLU A 99 4.36 4.50 12.70
N TYR A 100 4.01 5.07 11.56
CA TYR A 100 2.85 4.71 10.77
C TYR A 100 3.13 4.93 9.28
N VAL A 101 2.48 4.13 8.44
CA VAL A 101 2.59 4.21 6.99
C VAL A 101 1.24 4.57 6.41
N ARG A 102 1.22 5.52 5.47
CA ARG A 102 0.04 5.84 4.68
C ARG A 102 0.06 5.07 3.36
N ILE A 103 -0.93 4.20 3.17
CA ILE A 103 -1.13 3.45 1.93
C ILE A 103 -2.34 4.03 1.19
N GLY A 104 -2.10 4.49 -0.04
CA GLY A 104 -3.12 5.20 -0.82
C GLY A 104 -3.36 6.61 -0.27
N GLU A 105 -4.61 7.06 -0.34
CA GLU A 105 -4.97 8.45 -0.02
C GLU A 105 -5.38 8.65 1.45
N SER A 106 -6.06 7.67 2.06
CA SER A 106 -6.72 7.84 3.38
C SER A 106 -6.58 6.65 4.34
N SER A 107 -5.81 5.62 3.97
CA SER A 107 -5.61 4.44 4.82
C SER A 107 -4.24 4.47 5.48
N TYR A 108 -4.23 4.47 6.80
CA TYR A 108 -3.04 4.47 7.63
C TYR A 108 -2.91 3.12 8.34
N TYR A 109 -1.67 2.68 8.52
CA TYR A 109 -1.33 1.43 9.21
C TYR A 109 -0.18 1.67 10.18
N SER A 110 -0.13 0.93 11.28
CA SER A 110 1.04 0.93 12.16
C SER A 110 2.26 0.44 11.40
N GLY A 111 3.37 1.17 11.52
CA GLY A 111 4.65 0.67 11.03
C GLY A 111 5.11 -0.50 11.87
N LEU A 112 5.65 -1.51 11.19
CA LEU A 112 6.19 -2.72 11.79
C LEU A 112 7.68 -2.77 11.59
N TRP A 113 8.37 -3.47 12.48
CA TRP A 113 9.80 -3.72 12.37
C TRP A 113 10.15 -5.11 12.89
N VAL A 114 11.30 -5.61 12.49
CA VAL A 114 11.83 -6.88 12.97
C VAL A 114 12.81 -6.61 14.10
N ASP A 115 12.53 -7.15 15.29
CA ASP A 115 13.40 -6.99 16.45
C ASP A 115 14.67 -7.85 16.36
N GLU A 116 15.61 -7.63 17.28
CA GLU A 116 16.88 -8.39 17.33
C GLU A 116 16.66 -9.90 17.55
N ALA A 117 15.52 -10.29 18.14
CA ALA A 117 15.12 -11.68 18.31
C ALA A 117 14.46 -12.28 17.05
N GLY A 118 14.32 -11.50 15.98
CA GLY A 118 13.69 -11.90 14.73
C GLY A 118 12.17 -11.98 14.81
N LEU A 119 11.53 -11.31 15.78
CA LEU A 119 10.09 -11.23 15.92
C LEU A 119 9.55 -9.95 15.28
N LEU A 120 8.35 -10.05 14.72
CA LEU A 120 7.65 -8.91 14.14
C LEU A 120 7.02 -8.05 15.24
N GLN A 121 7.43 -6.79 15.36
CA GLN A 121 6.95 -5.85 16.37
C GLN A 121 6.33 -4.60 15.74
N LYS A 122 5.49 -3.91 16.50
CA LYS A 122 5.04 -2.54 16.15
C LYS A 122 6.11 -1.54 16.54
N VAL A 123 6.33 -0.52 15.71
CA VAL A 123 7.24 0.59 16.03
C VAL A 123 6.67 1.39 17.20
N SER A 124 5.41 1.81 17.09
CA SER A 124 4.71 2.58 18.12
C SER A 124 3.45 1.84 18.60
N PRO A 125 3.55 0.96 19.62
CA PRO A 125 2.39 0.20 20.13
C PRO A 125 1.34 1.09 20.80
N GLN A 126 1.73 2.29 21.28
CA GLN A 126 0.85 3.25 21.94
C GLN A 126 0.07 4.14 20.96
N LEU A 127 0.36 4.06 19.66
CA LEU A 127 -0.30 4.88 18.67
C LEU A 127 -1.76 4.42 18.52
N THR A 128 -2.68 5.28 18.92
CA THR A 128 -4.13 5.03 18.82
C THR A 128 -4.75 5.85 17.69
N PRO A 129 -5.90 5.42 17.15
CA PRO A 129 -6.66 6.19 16.16
C PRO A 129 -6.90 7.65 16.61
N GLU A 130 -7.17 7.88 17.90
CA GLU A 130 -7.48 9.20 18.46
C GLU A 130 -6.32 10.21 18.40
N GLN A 131 -5.08 9.71 18.36
CA GLN A 131 -3.88 10.54 18.27
C GLN A 131 -3.56 10.93 16.81
N MET A 132 -4.23 10.30 15.84
CA MET A 132 -4.00 10.58 14.43
C MET A 132 -4.74 11.83 13.98
N LYS A 133 -4.08 12.62 13.12
CA LYS A 133 -4.67 13.79 12.48
C LYS A 133 -5.01 13.46 11.03
N PRO A 134 -6.26 13.71 10.60
CA PRO A 134 -6.65 13.49 9.21
C PRO A 134 -5.85 14.42 8.31
N SER A 135 -5.43 13.95 7.13
CA SER A 135 -4.72 14.81 6.18
C SER A 135 -5.64 15.82 5.49
N CYS A 136 -6.95 15.55 5.49
CA CYS A 136 -7.98 16.43 4.97
C CYS A 136 -9.30 16.21 5.71
N ASP A 137 -10.11 17.27 5.77
CA ASP A 137 -11.39 17.25 6.47
C ASP A 137 -12.54 16.65 5.65
N CYS A 138 -12.31 16.41 4.35
CA CYS A 138 -13.32 15.91 3.42
C CYS A 138 -13.36 14.38 3.27
N CYS A 139 -12.28 13.66 3.60
CA CYS A 139 -12.19 12.21 3.38
C CYS A 139 -12.22 11.43 4.70
N THR A 140 -12.91 10.29 4.70
CA THR A 140 -12.85 9.34 5.82
C THR A 140 -11.48 8.68 5.87
N HIS A 141 -10.74 8.94 6.94
CA HIS A 141 -9.44 8.32 7.19
C HIS A 141 -9.56 7.15 8.15
N THR A 142 -8.76 6.12 7.91
CA THR A 142 -8.73 4.92 8.76
C THR A 142 -7.33 4.62 9.25
N PHE A 143 -7.20 4.12 10.46
CA PHE A 143 -5.97 3.62 11.04
C PHE A 143 -6.13 2.15 11.42
N ASN A 144 -5.30 1.27 10.85
CA ASN A 144 -5.41 -0.18 11.01
C ASN A 144 -6.81 -0.72 10.66
N GLY A 145 -7.55 -0.01 9.80
CA GLY A 145 -8.93 -0.34 9.42
C GLY A 145 -10.02 0.21 10.34
N VAL A 146 -9.67 0.99 11.37
CA VAL A 146 -10.63 1.69 12.26
C VAL A 146 -10.68 3.16 11.85
N VAL A 147 -11.88 3.74 11.70
CA VAL A 147 -12.04 5.16 11.40
C VAL A 147 -11.59 5.98 12.62
N PHE A 148 -10.70 6.95 12.43
CA PHE A 148 -10.34 7.88 13.51
C PHE A 148 -11.12 9.19 13.42
N PRO A 149 -11.37 9.86 14.55
CA PRO A 149 -12.23 11.04 14.61
C PRO A 149 -11.72 12.16 13.70
N GLN A 150 -12.59 12.64 12.81
CA GLN A 150 -12.30 13.81 11.98
C GLN A 150 -12.41 15.08 12.84
N ALA A 151 -11.52 16.05 12.58
CA ALA A 151 -11.78 17.42 13.01
C ALA A 151 -13.09 17.88 12.34
N LEU A 152 -13.88 18.66 13.07
CA LEU A 152 -15.24 19.10 12.72
C LEU A 152 -15.38 19.46 11.22
N PRO A 153 -16.54 19.14 10.61
CA PRO A 153 -16.73 19.32 9.17
C PRO A 153 -16.51 20.78 8.74
N CYS A 154 -15.81 20.96 7.61
CA CYS A 154 -15.87 22.22 6.87
C CYS A 154 -17.34 22.56 6.62
N LYS A 155 -17.80 23.70 7.18
CA LYS A 155 -19.11 24.24 6.85
C LYS A 155 -19.18 24.46 5.33
N PRO A 156 -20.35 24.17 4.71
CA PRO A 156 -20.55 24.35 3.27
C PRO A 156 -20.37 25.81 2.83
#